data_AF-A0A7C4HTM9-F1
#
_entry.id   AF-A0A7C4HTM9-F1
#
_cell.length_a   1.000
_cell.length_b   1.000
_cell.length_c   1.000
_cell.angle_alpha   90.00
_cell.angle_beta   90.00
_cell.angle_gamma   90.00
#
_symmetry.space_group_name_H-M   'P 1'
#
loop_
_entity.id
_entity.type
_entity.pdbx_description
1 polymer ?
#
loop_
_entity_poly.entity_id
_entity_poly.type
_entity_poly.pdbx_seq_one_letter_code
_entity_poly.pdbx_strand_id
1 'polypeptide(L)'
;MRASIQWAMLVAVVAALGIACSVRTRRVTAPDALPPAQNATREDLIREFNRLAAAVHSLTASLELQATVGSAYSGLIEEYREVGGFLLAQRPSSIRVIGQAPVVGKNIFDMVSDAQTFRIFIPSRNKFLIGQATGPGTSEKAIENLRPQHLLDALFWQELPDPPRILLEEFDAPPHRYYVLTALRPASADAAWEIERKLWFDRTDLSLVRLQHFGAAGRRLADIRYAEWRAVAGVRFPHWIRLERPREDYQLTLRLNRLRLNEAIAAERFRLEQPPGTELVRVGDSGDGAGR
;
A
#
# COMPACT_ATOMS: atom_id res chain seq x y z
N MET A 1 -37.66 -22.97 85.08
CA MET A 1 -38.28 -21.94 84.22
C MET A 1 -37.21 -21.31 83.35
N ARG A 2 -37.36 -21.49 82.03
CA ARG A 2 -36.98 -20.60 80.91
C ARG A 2 -35.56 -20.06 80.82
N ALA A 3 -34.78 -20.77 79.98
CA ALA A 3 -33.75 -20.22 79.10
C ALA A 3 -34.13 -18.84 78.54
N SER A 4 -33.33 -17.81 78.83
CA SER A 4 -33.47 -16.48 78.21
C SER A 4 -32.32 -15.52 78.53
N ILE A 5 -31.07 -16.01 78.71
CA ILE A 5 -29.91 -15.13 78.97
C ILE A 5 -28.68 -15.65 78.23
N GLN A 6 -28.77 -15.86 76.92
CA GLN A 6 -27.60 -16.12 76.06
C GLN A 6 -27.69 -15.42 74.68
N TRP A 7 -28.72 -14.60 74.45
CA TRP A 7 -28.98 -13.96 73.15
C TRP A 7 -28.60 -12.47 73.09
N ALA A 8 -28.07 -11.88 74.16
CA ALA A 8 -27.76 -10.44 74.18
C ALA A 8 -26.30 -10.09 73.81
N MET A 9 -25.36 -11.05 73.81
CA MET A 9 -23.95 -10.77 73.51
C MET A 9 -23.52 -11.06 72.06
N LEU A 10 -24.35 -11.75 71.25
CA LEU A 10 -23.99 -12.04 69.84
C LEU A 10 -24.43 -10.93 68.85
N VAL A 11 -25.30 -10.01 69.27
CA VAL A 11 -25.85 -8.98 68.37
C VAL A 11 -24.94 -7.74 68.27
N ALA A 12 -24.03 -7.53 69.22
CA ALA A 12 -23.18 -6.33 69.24
C ALA A 12 -21.89 -6.44 68.39
N VAL A 13 -21.48 -7.64 67.96
CA VAL A 13 -20.25 -7.83 67.16
C VAL A 13 -20.52 -7.85 65.64
N VAL A 14 -21.77 -8.06 65.20
CA VAL A 14 -22.13 -8.07 63.77
C VAL A 14 -22.31 -6.64 63.20
N ALA A 15 -22.45 -5.62 64.05
CA ALA A 15 -22.67 -4.24 63.62
C ALA A 15 -21.39 -3.49 63.16
N ALA A 16 -20.22 -4.13 63.16
CA ALA A 16 -18.95 -3.51 62.75
C ALA A 16 -18.43 -3.98 61.37
N LEU A 17 -19.19 -4.78 60.63
CA LEU A 17 -18.92 -5.05 59.21
C LEU A 17 -19.52 -3.92 58.38
N GLY A 18 -18.83 -2.78 58.44
CA GLY A 18 -19.11 -1.63 57.58
C GLY A 18 -19.20 -2.08 56.12
N ILE A 19 -20.37 -1.88 55.53
CA ILE A 19 -20.60 -1.99 54.09
C ILE A 19 -19.84 -0.83 53.45
N ALA A 20 -18.53 -1.01 53.29
CA ALA A 20 -17.73 -0.17 52.42
C ALA A 20 -18.11 -0.55 50.99
N CYS A 21 -19.13 0.13 50.43
CA CYS A 21 -19.34 0.17 48.99
C CYS A 21 -18.10 0.80 48.36
N SER A 22 -17.10 -0.03 48.05
CA SER A 22 -15.94 0.35 47.24
C SER A 22 -16.43 0.58 45.80
N VAL A 23 -16.94 1.78 45.55
CA VAL A 23 -17.23 2.24 44.19
C VAL A 23 -15.89 2.50 43.53
N ARG A 24 -15.41 1.52 42.78
CA ARG A 24 -14.23 1.66 41.93
C ARG A 24 -14.59 2.62 40.81
N THR A 25 -14.40 3.92 41.01
CA THR A 25 -14.51 4.92 39.96
C THR A 25 -13.39 4.66 38.96
N ARG A 26 -13.70 3.90 37.90
CA ARG A 26 -12.84 3.83 36.73
C ARG A 26 -12.83 5.24 36.16
N ARG A 27 -11.75 5.99 36.36
CA ARG A 27 -11.47 7.19 35.57
C ARG A 27 -11.41 6.71 34.12
N VAL A 28 -12.51 6.88 33.41
CA VAL A 28 -12.52 6.78 31.95
C VAL A 28 -11.70 7.98 31.52
N THR A 29 -10.47 7.73 31.07
CA THR A 29 -9.69 8.74 30.34
C THR A 29 -10.61 9.27 29.25
N ALA A 30 -10.91 10.57 29.27
CA ALA A 30 -11.68 11.18 28.20
C ALA A 30 -11.04 10.78 26.87
N PRO A 31 -11.82 10.34 25.86
CA PRO A 31 -11.26 10.08 24.55
C PRO A 31 -10.46 11.30 24.11
N ASP A 32 -9.24 11.10 23.62
CA ASP A 32 -8.42 12.19 23.09
C ASP A 32 -9.26 13.01 22.09
N ALA A 33 -9.21 14.33 22.23
CA ALA A 33 -9.98 15.22 21.36
C ALA A 33 -9.57 14.98 19.89
N LEU A 34 -10.56 14.71 19.02
CA LEU A 34 -10.31 14.50 17.60
C LEU A 34 -9.64 15.75 17.00
N PRO A 35 -8.57 15.61 16.19
CA PRO A 35 -7.95 16.73 15.51
C PRO A 35 -8.98 17.54 14.71
N PRO A 36 -8.88 18.88 14.61
CA PRO A 36 -9.81 19.70 13.83
C PRO A 36 -9.92 19.20 12.39
N ALA A 37 -11.16 19.05 11.88
CA ALA A 37 -11.39 18.67 10.49
C ALA A 37 -11.52 19.92 9.61
N GLN A 38 -10.81 19.91 8.50
CA GLN A 38 -10.96 20.85 7.41
C GLN A 38 -12.16 20.45 6.53
N ASN A 39 -12.78 21.46 5.93
CA ASN A 39 -13.84 21.28 4.96
C ASN A 39 -13.27 21.39 3.55
N ALA A 40 -13.73 20.52 2.64
CA ALA A 40 -13.39 20.57 1.23
C ALA A 40 -14.60 20.16 0.39
N THR A 41 -14.77 20.79 -0.77
CA THR A 41 -15.78 20.34 -1.74
C THR A 41 -15.23 19.18 -2.58
N ARG A 42 -16.13 18.47 -3.28
CA ARG A 42 -15.73 17.44 -4.24
C ARG A 42 -14.78 18.02 -5.30
N GLU A 43 -15.09 19.21 -5.80
CA GLU A 43 -14.35 19.90 -6.85
C GLU A 43 -12.96 20.34 -6.36
N ASP A 44 -12.81 20.72 -5.09
CA ASP A 44 -11.50 21.06 -4.52
C ASP A 44 -10.59 19.84 -4.43
N LEU A 45 -11.13 18.71 -3.96
CA LEU A 45 -10.38 17.44 -3.86
C LEU A 45 -9.96 16.89 -5.22
N ILE A 46 -10.85 16.94 -6.22
CA ILE A 46 -10.53 16.53 -7.60
C ILE A 46 -9.42 17.42 -8.17
N ARG A 47 -9.53 18.74 -8.00
CA ARG A 47 -8.55 19.70 -8.51
C ARG A 47 -7.18 19.48 -7.89
N GLU A 48 -7.12 19.31 -6.57
CA GLU A 48 -5.87 19.07 -5.87
C GLU A 48 -5.24 17.73 -6.26
N PHE A 49 -6.04 16.67 -6.38
CA PHE A 49 -5.53 15.38 -6.83
C PHE A 49 -4.96 15.43 -8.25
N ASN A 50 -5.68 16.03 -9.21
CA ASN A 50 -5.19 16.16 -10.59
C ASN A 50 -3.93 17.03 -10.65
N ARG A 51 -3.86 18.11 -9.85
CA ARG A 51 -2.64 18.93 -9.73
C ARG A 51 -1.44 18.12 -9.25
N LEU A 52 -1.61 17.28 -8.22
CA LEU A 52 -0.55 16.40 -7.71
C LEU A 52 -0.17 15.32 -8.73
N ALA A 53 -1.15 14.71 -9.39
CA ALA A 53 -0.94 13.69 -10.41
C ALA A 53 -0.14 14.22 -11.62
N ALA A 54 -0.45 15.43 -12.08
CA ALA A 54 0.22 16.09 -13.19
C ALA A 54 1.62 16.64 -12.81
N ALA A 55 1.84 16.97 -11.54
CA ALA A 55 3.09 17.60 -11.08
C ALA A 55 4.32 16.69 -11.13
N VAL A 56 4.16 15.36 -11.25
CA VAL A 56 5.27 14.41 -11.25
C VAL A 56 5.28 13.56 -12.52
N HIS A 57 6.37 13.66 -13.28
CA HIS A 57 6.59 12.90 -14.51
C HIS A 57 7.81 11.97 -14.46
N SER A 58 8.75 12.21 -13.56
CA SER A 58 9.87 11.31 -13.29
C SER A 58 10.25 11.36 -11.81
N LEU A 59 10.79 10.26 -11.29
CA LEU A 59 11.49 10.24 -10.01
C LEU A 59 12.76 9.41 -10.07
N THR A 60 13.74 9.82 -9.26
CA THR A 60 14.84 8.97 -8.82
C THR A 60 14.92 8.98 -7.30
N ALA A 61 15.15 7.82 -6.70
CA ALA A 61 15.27 7.72 -5.25
C ALA A 61 16.22 6.58 -4.86
N SER A 62 16.85 6.73 -3.70
CA SER A 62 17.21 5.55 -2.91
C SER A 62 15.99 5.09 -2.14
N LEU A 63 15.91 3.80 -1.81
CA LEU A 63 14.78 3.29 -1.05
C LEU A 63 15.16 2.21 -0.06
N GLU A 64 14.34 2.07 0.97
CA GLU A 64 14.22 0.83 1.74
C GLU A 64 12.93 0.14 1.29
N LEU A 65 13.06 -1.13 0.89
CA LEU A 65 11.95 -1.99 0.51
C LEU A 65 11.77 -3.07 1.56
N GLN A 66 10.58 -3.13 2.14
CA GLN A 66 10.16 -4.25 2.97
C GLN A 66 9.04 -4.97 2.24
N ALA A 67 9.21 -6.28 2.03
CA ALA A 67 8.17 -7.11 1.47
C ALA A 67 7.60 -7.99 2.59
N THR A 68 6.28 -7.89 2.79
CA THR A 68 5.54 -8.81 3.66
C THR A 68 4.68 -9.64 2.75
N VAL A 69 4.76 -10.95 2.91
CA VAL A 69 4.13 -11.85 1.97
C VAL A 69 3.41 -12.94 2.73
N GLY A 70 2.28 -13.38 2.17
CA GLY A 70 1.60 -14.56 2.67
C GLY A 70 2.47 -15.80 2.50
N SER A 71 2.00 -16.92 3.04
CA SER A 71 2.71 -18.20 3.15
C SER A 71 3.30 -18.78 1.85
N ALA A 72 3.06 -18.16 0.69
CA ALA A 72 3.49 -18.60 -0.64
C ALA A 72 4.84 -18.02 -1.15
N TYR A 73 5.54 -17.18 -0.38
CA TYR A 73 6.77 -16.49 -0.83
C TYR A 73 8.06 -16.91 -0.09
N SER A 74 8.08 -18.10 0.51
CA SER A 74 9.06 -18.53 1.52
C SER A 74 10.50 -18.82 1.03
N GLY A 75 11.12 -18.00 0.16
CA GLY A 75 12.48 -18.36 -0.30
C GLY A 75 13.32 -17.38 -1.11
N LEU A 76 12.92 -16.12 -1.29
CA LEU A 76 13.78 -15.08 -1.89
C LEU A 76 13.81 -13.79 -1.06
N ILE A 77 12.67 -13.47 -0.44
CA ILE A 77 12.48 -12.30 0.42
C ILE A 77 12.69 -12.67 1.90
N GLU A 78 12.60 -13.95 2.27
CA GLU A 78 12.83 -14.39 3.66
C GLU A 78 14.25 -14.12 4.14
N GLU A 79 15.24 -14.20 3.24
CA GLU A 79 16.65 -13.96 3.59
C GLU A 79 16.90 -12.49 3.93
N TYR A 80 16.11 -11.56 3.36
CA TYR A 80 16.24 -10.12 3.57
C TYR A 80 14.87 -9.48 3.81
N ARG A 81 14.46 -9.41 5.08
CA ARG A 81 13.22 -8.72 5.50
C ARG A 81 13.14 -7.27 5.03
N GLU A 82 14.29 -6.64 4.84
CA GLU A 82 14.45 -5.28 4.35
C GLU A 82 15.63 -5.20 3.39
N VAL A 83 15.41 -4.56 2.25
CA VAL A 83 16.39 -4.44 1.15
C VAL A 83 16.54 -2.96 0.80
N GLY A 84 17.77 -2.45 0.89
CA GLY A 84 18.11 -1.12 0.37
C GLY A 84 18.22 -1.14 -1.15
N GLY A 85 17.99 -0.01 -1.82
CA GLY A 85 18.04 0.00 -3.28
C GLY A 85 17.90 1.35 -3.95
N PHE A 86 17.70 1.29 -5.26
CA PHE A 86 17.46 2.43 -6.12
C PHE A 86 16.20 2.22 -6.95
N LEU A 87 15.43 3.29 -7.12
CA LEU A 87 14.25 3.35 -7.97
C LEU A 87 14.42 4.48 -8.97
N LEU A 88 14.16 4.16 -10.23
CA LEU A 88 13.95 5.13 -11.29
C LEU A 88 12.56 4.88 -11.85
N ALA A 89 11.77 5.92 -12.03
CA ALA A 89 10.53 5.81 -12.77
C ALA A 89 10.27 7.05 -13.61
N GLN A 90 9.67 6.86 -14.77
CA GLN A 90 9.36 7.93 -15.70
C GLN A 90 8.07 7.61 -16.46
N ARG A 91 7.18 8.60 -16.54
CA ARG A 91 5.99 8.53 -17.41
C ARG A 91 6.39 8.34 -18.87
N PRO A 92 5.60 7.61 -19.69
CA PRO A 92 4.31 7.03 -19.31
C PRO A 92 4.42 5.73 -18.52
N SER A 93 5.47 4.94 -18.69
CA SER A 93 5.46 3.53 -18.27
C SER A 93 6.79 2.94 -17.81
N SER A 94 7.88 3.72 -17.80
CA SER A 94 9.20 3.17 -17.52
C SER A 94 9.49 3.12 -16.03
N ILE A 95 9.94 1.96 -15.54
CA ILE A 95 10.40 1.80 -14.16
C ILE A 95 11.60 0.86 -14.12
N ARG A 96 12.54 1.15 -13.22
CA ARG A 96 13.62 0.26 -12.82
C ARG A 96 13.76 0.25 -11.31
N VAL A 97 13.88 -0.92 -10.72
CA VAL A 97 14.12 -1.11 -9.29
C VAL A 97 15.30 -2.04 -9.10
N ILE A 98 16.29 -1.60 -8.34
CA ILE A 98 17.50 -2.37 -8.03
C ILE A 98 17.53 -2.58 -6.53
N GLY A 99 17.40 -3.83 -6.09
CA GLY A 99 17.54 -4.21 -4.69
C GLY A 99 18.96 -4.69 -4.40
N GLN A 100 19.54 -4.24 -3.29
CA GLN A 100 20.92 -4.52 -2.91
C GLN A 100 20.98 -5.12 -1.50
N ALA A 101 21.87 -6.09 -1.32
CA ALA A 101 22.10 -6.72 -0.03
C ALA A 101 22.65 -5.70 0.98
N PRO A 102 22.14 -5.72 2.22
CA PRO A 102 22.71 -4.91 3.29
C PRO A 102 24.22 -5.15 3.40
N VAL A 103 24.98 -4.10 3.72
CA VAL A 103 26.43 -4.13 3.99
C VAL A 103 27.33 -4.32 2.75
N VAL A 104 27.07 -5.30 1.89
CA VAL A 104 27.96 -5.62 0.73
C VAL A 104 27.57 -4.87 -0.55
N GLY A 105 26.37 -4.31 -0.65
CA GLY A 105 25.92 -3.53 -1.82
C GLY A 105 25.79 -4.33 -3.12
N LYS A 106 25.88 -5.67 -3.06
CA LYS A 106 25.66 -6.55 -4.22
C LYS A 106 24.18 -6.59 -4.59
N ASN A 107 23.88 -6.61 -5.87
CA ASN A 107 22.49 -6.69 -6.34
C ASN A 107 21.86 -8.04 -5.94
N ILE A 108 20.69 -7.98 -5.31
CA ILE A 108 19.80 -9.12 -5.03
C ILE A 108 18.84 -9.33 -6.20
N PHE A 109 18.34 -8.22 -6.77
CA PHE A 109 17.53 -8.23 -7.97
C PHE A 109 17.70 -6.92 -8.74
N ASP A 110 17.46 -6.98 -10.04
CA ASP A 110 17.30 -5.82 -10.92
C ASP A 110 16.06 -6.06 -11.77
N MET A 111 15.09 -5.15 -11.70
CA MET A 111 13.82 -5.31 -12.40
C MET A 111 13.47 -4.07 -13.19
N VAL A 112 12.99 -4.25 -14.42
CA VAL A 112 12.53 -3.17 -15.30
C VAL A 112 11.16 -3.48 -15.88
N SER A 113 10.39 -2.44 -16.20
CA SER A 113 9.18 -2.57 -17.02
C SER A 113 8.95 -1.32 -17.87
N ASP A 114 8.29 -1.51 -19.01
CA ASP A 114 7.91 -0.50 -20.00
C ASP A 114 6.38 -0.47 -20.27
N ALA A 115 5.58 -1.05 -19.37
CA ALA A 115 4.15 -1.37 -19.49
C ALA A 115 3.75 -2.42 -20.54
N GLN A 116 4.66 -2.89 -21.40
CA GLN A 116 4.39 -4.05 -22.26
C GLN A 116 5.01 -5.29 -21.66
N THR A 117 6.30 -5.22 -21.36
CA THR A 117 7.07 -6.31 -20.78
C THR A 117 7.68 -5.91 -19.46
N PHE A 118 7.97 -6.91 -18.64
CA PHE A 118 8.88 -6.75 -17.51
C PHE A 118 10.04 -7.73 -17.66
N ARG A 119 11.19 -7.35 -17.11
CA ARG A 119 12.37 -8.21 -17.00
C ARG A 119 12.87 -8.18 -15.56
N ILE A 120 13.31 -9.31 -15.04
CA ILE A 120 13.89 -9.41 -13.70
C ILE A 120 15.15 -10.27 -13.78
N PHE A 121 16.26 -9.73 -13.30
CA PHE A 121 17.48 -10.50 -13.09
C PHE A 121 17.64 -10.80 -11.60
N ILE A 122 17.85 -12.08 -11.27
CA ILE A 122 18.08 -12.57 -9.90
C ILE A 122 19.47 -13.25 -9.88
N PRO A 123 20.54 -12.55 -9.47
CA PRO A 123 21.90 -13.06 -9.54
C PRO A 123 22.12 -14.36 -8.75
N SER A 124 21.59 -14.46 -7.52
CA SER A 124 21.78 -15.62 -6.65
C SER A 124 21.20 -16.93 -7.22
N ARG A 125 20.26 -16.82 -8.15
CA ARG A 125 19.63 -17.97 -8.82
C ARG A 125 20.10 -18.14 -10.26
N ASN A 126 20.97 -17.26 -10.75
CA ASN A 126 21.40 -17.21 -12.15
C ASN A 126 20.20 -17.20 -13.14
N LYS A 127 19.10 -16.52 -12.77
CA LYS A 127 17.85 -16.50 -13.54
C LYS A 127 17.54 -15.11 -14.10
N PHE A 128 17.03 -15.10 -15.32
CA PHE A 128 16.52 -13.94 -16.02
C PHE A 128 15.06 -14.18 -16.41
N LEU A 129 14.13 -13.46 -15.81
CA LEU A 129 12.70 -13.62 -16.03
C LEU A 129 12.23 -12.57 -17.04
N ILE A 130 11.36 -12.98 -17.97
CA ILE A 130 10.66 -12.07 -18.88
C ILE A 130 9.18 -12.43 -18.87
N GLY A 131 8.29 -11.43 -18.82
CA GLY A 131 6.85 -11.66 -18.98
C GLY A 131 6.10 -10.39 -19.34
N GLN A 132 4.77 -10.50 -19.44
CA GLN A 132 3.88 -9.37 -19.69
C GLN A 132 3.78 -8.47 -18.47
N ALA A 133 3.91 -7.15 -18.67
CA ALA A 133 3.82 -6.17 -17.60
C ALA A 133 2.41 -6.10 -16.99
N THR A 134 1.39 -6.33 -17.83
CA THR A 134 -0.03 -6.37 -17.45
C THR A 134 -0.56 -7.80 -17.48
N GLY A 135 -1.34 -8.19 -16.48
CA GLY A 135 -1.99 -9.50 -16.41
C GLY A 135 -2.00 -10.04 -14.99
N PRO A 136 -2.87 -11.02 -14.66
CA PRO A 136 -2.85 -11.65 -13.36
C PRO A 136 -1.50 -12.35 -13.15
N GLY A 137 -0.95 -12.27 -11.94
CA GLY A 137 0.11 -13.16 -11.53
C GLY A 137 -0.44 -14.58 -11.47
N THR A 138 -0.09 -15.42 -12.44
CA THR A 138 -0.56 -16.82 -12.54
C THR A 138 0.43 -17.83 -11.98
N SER A 139 1.62 -17.39 -11.54
CA SER A 139 2.61 -18.31 -10.99
C SER A 139 2.25 -18.69 -9.56
N GLU A 140 2.38 -19.97 -9.23
CA GLU A 140 2.36 -20.45 -7.84
C GLU A 140 3.55 -19.88 -7.05
N LYS A 141 4.66 -19.56 -7.74
CA LYS A 141 5.83 -18.94 -7.14
C LYS A 141 5.61 -17.45 -7.11
N ALA A 142 5.38 -16.96 -5.92
CA ALA A 142 4.75 -15.68 -5.83
C ALA A 142 5.74 -14.51 -6.12
N ILE A 143 7.07 -14.73 -6.00
CA ILE A 143 8.10 -13.81 -6.55
C ILE A 143 7.91 -13.56 -8.05
N GLU A 144 7.46 -14.57 -8.80
CA GLU A 144 7.21 -14.47 -10.24
C GLU A 144 5.90 -13.72 -10.53
N ASN A 145 5.16 -13.30 -9.51
CA ASN A 145 4.00 -12.40 -9.62
C ASN A 145 4.34 -10.94 -9.31
N LEU A 146 5.56 -10.66 -8.80
CA LEU A 146 6.03 -9.29 -8.67
C LEU A 146 6.19 -8.68 -10.06
N ARG A 147 5.54 -7.53 -10.27
CA ARG A 147 5.65 -6.74 -11.51
C ARG A 147 6.12 -5.35 -11.12
N PRO A 148 7.20 -4.82 -11.73
CA PRO A 148 7.61 -3.44 -11.50
C PRO A 148 6.49 -2.44 -11.81
N GLN A 149 5.65 -2.75 -12.80
CA GLN A 149 4.50 -1.92 -13.17
C GLN A 149 3.57 -1.62 -11.99
N HIS A 150 3.38 -2.56 -11.05
CA HIS A 150 2.55 -2.33 -9.87
C HIS A 150 3.13 -1.25 -8.94
N LEU A 151 4.45 -1.09 -8.91
CA LEU A 151 5.11 0.00 -8.17
C LEU A 151 4.94 1.33 -8.91
N LEU A 152 5.01 1.33 -10.25
CA LEU A 152 4.77 2.53 -11.04
C LEU A 152 3.39 3.12 -10.75
N ASP A 153 2.36 2.27 -10.71
CA ASP A 153 0.97 2.70 -10.46
C ASP A 153 0.78 3.31 -9.06
N ALA A 154 1.63 2.92 -8.09
CA ALA A 154 1.64 3.52 -6.75
C ALA A 154 2.43 4.83 -6.66
N LEU A 155 3.26 5.14 -7.65
CA LEU A 155 4.10 6.35 -7.70
C LEU A 155 3.48 7.44 -8.59
N PHE A 156 2.86 7.05 -9.70
CA PHE A 156 2.26 7.97 -10.66
C PHE A 156 0.76 7.76 -10.73
N TRP A 157 0.04 8.70 -10.09
CA TRP A 157 -1.40 8.71 -10.13
C TRP A 157 -1.93 9.10 -11.51
N GLN A 158 -2.96 8.41 -11.98
CA GLN A 158 -3.70 8.84 -13.17
C GLN A 158 -4.64 9.98 -12.80
N GLU A 159 -4.72 11.02 -13.61
CA GLU A 159 -5.70 12.09 -13.40
C GLU A 159 -7.13 11.55 -13.44
N LEU A 160 -8.04 12.20 -12.72
CA LEU A 160 -9.46 11.93 -12.78
C LEU A 160 -10.05 12.55 -14.06
N PRO A 161 -10.97 11.85 -14.75
CA PRO A 161 -11.51 12.30 -16.04
C PRO A 161 -12.39 13.54 -15.91
N ASP A 162 -12.53 14.27 -17.02
CA ASP A 162 -13.44 15.41 -17.19
C ASP A 162 -14.45 15.11 -18.32
N PRO A 163 -15.78 15.06 -18.06
CA PRO A 163 -16.44 15.31 -16.78
C PRO A 163 -16.28 14.17 -15.76
N PRO A 164 -16.13 14.48 -14.45
CA PRO A 164 -15.91 13.45 -13.43
C PRO A 164 -17.16 12.62 -13.16
N ARG A 165 -17.04 11.29 -13.24
CA ARG A 165 -18.02 10.32 -12.71
C ARG A 165 -17.62 9.92 -11.29
N ILE A 166 -17.77 10.85 -10.35
CA ILE A 166 -17.22 10.75 -9.00
C ILE A 166 -18.27 11.07 -7.94
N LEU A 167 -18.39 10.18 -6.96
CA LEU A 167 -19.17 10.36 -5.73
C LEU A 167 -18.24 10.83 -4.59
N LEU A 168 -18.75 11.68 -3.70
CA LEU A 168 -18.07 12.09 -2.47
C LEU A 168 -18.84 11.55 -1.26
N GLU A 169 -18.14 10.93 -0.32
CA GLU A 169 -18.66 10.52 0.99
C GLU A 169 -17.72 10.97 2.11
N GLU A 170 -18.27 11.29 3.28
CA GLU A 170 -17.49 11.41 4.52
C GLU A 170 -17.44 10.04 5.21
N PHE A 171 -16.28 9.70 5.80
CA PHE A 171 -16.10 8.47 6.53
C PHE A 171 -15.33 8.71 7.82
N ASP A 172 -15.95 8.38 8.96
CA ASP A 172 -15.33 8.51 10.27
C ASP A 172 -14.78 7.16 10.74
N ALA A 173 -13.48 7.13 11.03
CA ALA A 173 -12.84 6.00 11.72
C ALA A 173 -11.87 6.56 12.78
N PRO A 174 -12.40 6.90 13.97
CA PRO A 174 -11.63 7.52 15.03
C PRO A 174 -10.28 6.81 15.28
N PRO A 175 -9.17 7.57 15.44
CA PRO A 175 -9.13 9.03 15.59
C PRO A 175 -9.19 9.83 14.27
N HIS A 176 -9.33 9.17 13.12
CA HIS A 176 -9.30 9.81 11.81
C HIS A 176 -10.69 10.05 11.23
N ARG A 177 -10.79 11.03 10.34
CA ARG A 177 -11.98 11.34 9.55
C ARG A 177 -11.54 11.60 8.13
N TYR A 178 -12.32 11.14 7.16
CA TYR A 178 -11.90 11.15 5.76
C TYR A 178 -12.96 11.75 4.84
N TYR A 179 -12.49 12.37 3.76
CA TYR A 179 -13.25 12.47 2.52
C TYR A 179 -12.86 11.31 1.62
N VAL A 180 -13.84 10.66 1.00
CA VAL A 180 -13.62 9.57 0.05
C VAL A 180 -14.25 9.93 -1.29
N LEU A 181 -13.41 10.08 -2.32
CA LEU A 181 -13.85 10.16 -3.70
C LEU A 181 -13.93 8.75 -4.29
N THR A 182 -15.10 8.36 -4.78
CA THR A 182 -15.32 7.10 -5.48
C THR A 182 -15.48 7.37 -6.97
N ALA A 183 -14.46 7.02 -7.76
CA ALA A 183 -14.50 7.14 -9.21
C ALA A 183 -15.13 5.90 -9.85
N LEU A 184 -16.00 6.12 -10.83
CA LEU A 184 -16.78 5.08 -11.49
C LEU A 184 -16.37 4.93 -12.95
N ARG A 185 -16.42 3.69 -13.44
CA ARG A 185 -16.24 3.33 -14.85
C ARG A 185 -17.44 2.54 -15.37
N PRO A 186 -17.78 2.62 -16.66
CA PRO A 186 -18.83 1.79 -17.23
C PRO A 186 -18.42 0.31 -17.19
N ALA A 187 -19.36 -0.55 -16.83
CA ALA A 187 -19.26 -1.99 -17.04
C ALA A 187 -19.50 -2.29 -18.52
N SER A 188 -18.76 -3.26 -19.06
CA SER A 188 -18.67 -3.53 -20.51
C SER A 188 -19.97 -3.95 -21.20
N ALA A 189 -21.04 -4.30 -20.45
CA ALA A 189 -22.22 -4.99 -20.98
C ALA A 189 -23.55 -4.23 -20.84
N ASP A 190 -23.88 -3.66 -19.67
CA ASP A 190 -25.29 -3.31 -19.37
C ASP A 190 -25.53 -1.87 -18.84
N ALA A 191 -24.67 -0.91 -19.21
CA ALA A 191 -24.71 0.46 -18.63
C ALA A 191 -24.60 0.52 -17.09
N ALA A 192 -24.27 -0.61 -16.45
CA ALA A 192 -23.96 -0.67 -15.03
C ALA A 192 -22.65 0.06 -14.75
N TRP A 193 -22.53 0.63 -13.56
CA TRP A 193 -21.31 1.32 -13.11
C TRP A 193 -20.53 0.43 -12.16
N GLU A 194 -19.23 0.34 -12.36
CA GLU A 194 -18.32 -0.28 -11.41
C GLU A 194 -17.44 0.77 -10.78
N ILE A 195 -17.06 0.53 -9.52
CA ILE A 195 -16.01 1.31 -8.88
C ILE A 195 -14.70 1.01 -9.62
N GLU A 196 -14.03 2.06 -10.08
CA GLU A 196 -12.69 1.99 -10.63
C GLU A 196 -11.66 2.15 -9.51
N ARG A 197 -11.85 3.20 -8.70
CA ARG A 197 -10.93 3.54 -7.61
C ARG A 197 -11.60 4.37 -6.52
N LYS A 198 -11.05 4.25 -5.31
CA LYS A 198 -11.38 5.13 -4.18
C LYS A 198 -10.15 5.91 -3.73
N LEU A 199 -10.30 7.22 -3.58
CA LEU A 199 -9.26 8.13 -3.07
C LEU A 199 -9.69 8.67 -1.71
N TRP A 200 -8.86 8.43 -0.70
CA TRP A 200 -9.14 8.82 0.68
C TRP A 200 -8.24 9.98 1.07
N PHE A 201 -8.84 11.06 1.56
CA PHE A 201 -8.15 12.25 2.05
C PHE A 201 -8.39 12.39 3.54
N ASP A 202 -7.34 12.54 4.34
CA ASP A 202 -7.48 12.80 5.77
C ASP A 202 -8.02 14.22 5.97
N ARG A 203 -9.11 14.38 6.72
CA ARG A 203 -9.75 15.68 6.93
C ARG A 203 -8.91 16.61 7.80
N THR A 204 -7.88 16.13 8.47
CA THR A 204 -6.99 16.97 9.29
C THR A 204 -6.15 17.91 8.42
N ASP A 205 -5.68 17.43 7.26
CA ASP A 205 -4.74 18.16 6.40
C ASP A 205 -5.02 18.05 4.89
N LEU A 206 -6.10 17.37 4.51
CA LEU A 206 -6.54 17.08 3.13
C LEU A 206 -5.50 16.32 2.29
N SER A 207 -4.51 15.67 2.90
CA SER A 207 -3.54 14.84 2.18
C SER A 207 -4.19 13.53 1.71
N LEU A 208 -3.84 13.07 0.50
CA LEU A 208 -4.19 11.72 0.03
C LEU A 208 -3.49 10.70 0.93
N VAL A 209 -4.24 9.84 1.60
CA VAL A 209 -3.69 8.86 2.56
C VAL A 209 -3.93 7.42 2.12
N ARG A 210 -4.88 7.19 1.22
CA ARG A 210 -5.15 5.85 0.67
C ARG A 210 -5.73 5.92 -0.74
N LEU A 211 -5.26 5.04 -1.61
CA LEU A 211 -5.80 4.81 -2.96
C LEU A 211 -6.12 3.33 -3.10
N GLN A 212 -7.34 3.01 -3.48
CA GLN A 212 -7.77 1.64 -3.74
C GLN A 212 -8.14 1.49 -5.20
N HIS A 213 -7.66 0.43 -5.85
CA HIS A 213 -8.01 0.09 -7.22
C HIS A 213 -8.91 -1.14 -7.24
N PHE A 214 -9.93 -1.10 -8.09
CA PHE A 214 -10.91 -2.15 -8.25
C PHE A 214 -10.97 -2.61 -9.71
N GLY A 215 -11.08 -3.92 -9.89
CA GLY A 215 -11.32 -4.56 -11.17
C GLY A 215 -12.79 -4.95 -11.33
N ALA A 216 -13.08 -5.73 -12.36
CA ALA A 216 -14.44 -6.19 -12.65
C ALA A 216 -15.09 -6.87 -11.43
N ALA A 217 -16.40 -6.69 -11.29
CA ALA A 217 -17.21 -7.18 -10.17
C ALA A 217 -16.73 -6.67 -8.78
N GLY A 218 -16.14 -5.47 -8.71
CA GLY A 218 -15.73 -4.86 -7.45
C GLY A 218 -14.53 -5.53 -6.77
N ARG A 219 -13.76 -6.33 -7.51
CA ARG A 219 -12.59 -7.04 -6.98
C ARG A 219 -11.49 -6.04 -6.62
N ARG A 220 -11.03 -6.01 -5.36
CA ARG A 220 -9.90 -5.17 -4.95
C ARG A 220 -8.59 -5.68 -5.59
N LEU A 221 -8.01 -4.87 -6.48
CA LEU A 221 -6.74 -5.17 -7.15
C LEU A 221 -5.55 -4.65 -6.35
N ALA A 222 -5.68 -3.45 -5.78
CA ALA A 222 -4.64 -2.85 -4.95
C ALA A 222 -5.23 -2.00 -3.82
N ASP A 223 -4.53 -1.95 -2.70
CA ASP A 223 -4.77 -1.03 -1.59
C ASP A 223 -3.45 -0.34 -1.24
N ILE A 224 -3.35 0.95 -1.53
CA ILE A 224 -2.13 1.72 -1.41
C ILE A 224 -2.33 2.76 -0.31
N ARG A 225 -1.39 2.85 0.63
CA ARG A 225 -1.37 3.86 1.68
C ARG A 225 -0.17 4.77 1.52
N TYR A 226 -0.39 6.04 1.82
CA TYR A 226 0.62 7.10 1.72
C TYR A 226 0.78 7.79 3.06
N ALA A 227 2.03 8.05 3.44
CA ALA A 227 2.36 8.81 4.63
C ALA A 227 3.68 9.58 4.42
N GLU A 228 4.07 10.34 5.44
CA GLU A 228 5.30 11.13 5.43
C GLU A 228 5.40 12.07 4.22
N TRP A 229 4.35 12.84 3.99
CA TRP A 229 4.30 13.84 2.92
C TRP A 229 5.32 14.95 3.17
N ARG A 230 6.23 15.16 2.21
CA ARG A 230 7.26 16.23 2.27
C ARG A 230 7.33 16.96 0.94
N ALA A 231 7.79 18.21 0.96
CA ALA A 231 8.04 18.97 -0.26
C ALA A 231 9.41 18.59 -0.85
N VAL A 232 9.45 18.32 -2.16
CA VAL A 232 10.66 18.09 -2.95
C VAL A 232 10.59 19.00 -4.17
N ALA A 233 11.53 19.94 -4.28
CA ALA A 233 11.52 20.95 -5.35
C ALA A 233 10.16 21.67 -5.53
N GLY A 234 9.46 21.95 -4.42
CA GLY A 234 8.15 22.62 -4.44
C GLY A 234 6.93 21.69 -4.66
N VAL A 235 7.14 20.40 -4.90
CA VAL A 235 6.06 19.40 -5.07
C VAL A 235 5.92 18.57 -3.80
N ARG A 236 4.71 18.48 -3.21
CA ARG A 236 4.45 17.56 -2.08
C ARG A 236 4.36 16.12 -2.61
N PHE A 237 5.13 15.22 -2.02
CA PHE A 237 5.14 13.80 -2.39
C PHE A 237 5.32 12.90 -1.15
N PRO A 238 4.67 11.72 -1.09
CA PRO A 238 4.78 10.81 0.03
C PRO A 238 6.15 10.13 0.05
N HIS A 239 6.77 10.04 1.22
CA HIS A 239 8.03 9.33 1.41
C HIS A 239 7.85 7.92 1.97
N TRP A 240 6.63 7.59 2.42
CA TRP A 240 6.26 6.25 2.84
C TRP A 240 5.07 5.78 2.03
N ILE A 241 5.22 4.64 1.35
CA ILE A 241 4.19 4.03 0.50
C ILE A 241 4.05 2.57 0.85
N ARG A 242 2.84 2.10 1.19
CA ARG A 242 2.54 0.68 1.37
C ARG A 242 1.54 0.24 0.32
N LEU A 243 1.93 -0.69 -0.53
CA LEU A 243 1.11 -1.31 -1.57
C LEU A 243 0.75 -2.73 -1.13
N GLU A 244 -0.54 -3.02 -1.02
CA GLU A 244 -1.08 -4.37 -0.84
C GLU A 244 -1.75 -4.82 -2.14
N ARG A 245 -1.44 -6.05 -2.57
CA ARG A 245 -2.00 -6.72 -3.73
C ARG A 245 -2.61 -8.06 -3.29
N PRO A 246 -3.86 -8.05 -2.81
CA PRO A 246 -4.43 -9.18 -2.10
C PRO A 246 -4.68 -10.42 -2.99
N ARG A 247 -4.83 -10.23 -4.30
CA ARG A 247 -5.04 -11.35 -5.24
C ARG A 247 -3.74 -12.05 -5.59
N GLU A 248 -2.64 -11.30 -5.56
CA GLU A 248 -1.28 -11.78 -5.76
C GLU A 248 -0.59 -12.14 -4.43
N ASP A 249 -1.28 -12.01 -3.29
CA ASP A 249 -0.84 -12.38 -1.93
C ASP A 249 0.46 -11.69 -1.45
N TYR A 250 0.67 -10.42 -1.83
CA TYR A 250 1.85 -9.68 -1.38
C TYR A 250 1.56 -8.26 -0.92
N GLN A 251 2.49 -7.77 -0.12
CA GLN A 251 2.57 -6.38 0.29
C GLN A 251 4.01 -5.86 0.18
N LEU A 252 4.17 -4.64 -0.31
CA LEU A 252 5.43 -3.91 -0.36
C LEU A 252 5.30 -2.61 0.42
N THR A 253 6.26 -2.32 1.28
CA THR A 253 6.44 -1.03 1.92
C THR A 253 7.72 -0.39 1.37
N LEU A 254 7.59 0.81 0.84
CA LEU A 254 8.67 1.61 0.29
C LEU A 254 8.88 2.82 1.20
N ARG A 255 10.11 3.04 1.63
CA ARG A 255 10.56 4.33 2.16
C ARG A 255 11.49 4.98 1.16
N LEU A 256 11.09 6.13 0.66
CA LEU A 256 11.85 6.88 -0.35
C LEU A 256 12.82 7.83 0.35
N ASN A 257 14.10 7.67 0.03
CA ASN A 257 15.22 8.45 0.54
C ASN A 257 15.94 9.15 -0.62
N ARG A 258 16.47 10.36 -0.38
CA ARG A 258 17.15 11.15 -1.43
C ARG A 258 16.30 11.28 -2.71
N LEU A 259 14.99 11.49 -2.54
CA LEU A 259 14.03 11.63 -3.61
C LEU A 259 14.34 12.87 -4.46
N ARG A 260 14.37 12.69 -5.78
CA ARG A 260 14.41 13.76 -6.77
C ARG A 260 13.26 13.56 -7.74
N LEU A 261 12.57 14.65 -8.06
CA LEU A 261 11.42 14.64 -8.95
C LEU A 261 11.75 15.44 -10.21
N ASN A 262 11.17 15.01 -11.33
CA ASN A 262 11.16 15.75 -12.59
C ASN A 262 12.54 16.03 -13.22
N GLU A 263 13.58 15.33 -12.78
CA GLU A 263 14.88 15.32 -13.46
C GLU A 263 14.82 14.42 -14.70
N ALA A 264 15.57 14.79 -15.74
CA ALA A 264 15.70 13.97 -16.94
C ALA A 264 16.45 12.67 -16.63
N ILE A 265 15.92 11.54 -17.11
CA ILE A 265 16.55 10.23 -16.95
C ILE A 265 16.86 9.69 -18.34
N ALA A 266 18.13 9.34 -18.59
CA ALA A 266 18.54 8.75 -19.86
C ALA A 266 17.83 7.39 -20.08
N ALA A 267 17.31 7.16 -21.29
CA ALA A 267 16.50 5.98 -21.62
C ALA A 267 17.24 4.65 -21.37
N GLU A 268 18.56 4.65 -21.53
CA GLU A 268 19.46 3.53 -21.31
C GLU A 268 19.41 3.04 -19.85
N ARG A 269 19.06 3.91 -18.90
CA ARG A 269 18.92 3.57 -17.49
C ARG A 269 17.73 2.62 -17.23
N PHE A 270 16.77 2.54 -18.16
CA PHE A 270 15.64 1.61 -18.10
C PHE A 270 15.87 0.30 -18.87
N ARG A 271 17.05 0.12 -19.48
CA ARG A 271 17.39 -1.13 -20.17
C ARG A 271 17.99 -2.14 -19.21
N LEU A 272 17.55 -3.39 -19.34
CA LEU A 272 18.08 -4.55 -18.64
C LEU A 272 18.19 -5.70 -19.65
N GLU A 273 19.42 -5.98 -20.07
CA GLU A 273 19.73 -7.09 -20.97
C GLU A 273 20.00 -8.37 -20.17
N GLN A 274 19.76 -9.51 -20.78
CA GLN A 274 20.04 -10.80 -20.17
C GLN A 274 21.56 -10.97 -20.00
N PRO A 275 22.08 -11.15 -18.78
CA PRO A 275 23.49 -11.39 -18.59
C PRO A 275 23.92 -12.73 -19.21
N PRO A 276 25.15 -12.85 -19.73
CA PRO A 276 25.65 -14.10 -20.29
C PRO A 276 25.61 -15.25 -19.26
N GLY A 277 25.16 -16.43 -19.70
CA GLY A 277 25.14 -17.63 -18.86
C GLY A 277 23.95 -17.76 -17.91
N THR A 278 23.00 -16.81 -17.89
CA THR A 278 21.79 -16.92 -17.06
C THR A 278 20.72 -17.77 -17.73
N GLU A 279 19.96 -18.51 -16.93
CA GLU A 279 18.76 -19.24 -17.37
C GLU A 279 17.62 -18.24 -17.68
N LEU A 280 17.05 -18.33 -18.90
CA LEU A 280 15.88 -17.55 -19.28
C LEU A 280 14.59 -18.24 -18.84
N VAL A 281 13.74 -17.54 -18.10
CA VAL A 281 12.43 -18.00 -17.64
C VAL A 281 11.35 -17.10 -18.23
N ARG A 282 10.38 -17.68 -18.95
CA ARG A 282 9.20 -16.96 -19.45
C ARG A 282 8.06 -17.09 -18.46
N VAL A 283 7.63 -15.96 -17.90
CA VAL A 283 6.58 -15.91 -16.89
C VAL A 283 5.23 -15.71 -17.57
N GLY A 284 4.27 -16.58 -17.26
CA GLY A 284 2.93 -16.59 -17.87
C GLY A 284 2.76 -17.62 -18.99
N ASP A 285 3.85 -18.21 -19.49
CA ASP A 285 3.84 -19.35 -20.40
C ASP A 285 3.78 -20.66 -19.60
N SER A 286 2.74 -20.86 -18.79
CA SER A 286 2.37 -22.23 -18.37
C SER A 286 1.74 -22.89 -19.59
N GLY A 287 2.59 -23.50 -20.42
CA GLY A 287 2.18 -24.21 -21.62
C GLY A 287 1.19 -25.33 -21.32
N ASP A 288 0.17 -25.42 -22.16
CA ASP A 288 -0.48 -26.68 -22.53
C ASP A 288 0.62 -27.73 -22.79
N GLY A 289 0.84 -28.56 -21.78
CA GLY A 289 1.90 -29.56 -21.73
C GLY A 289 1.44 -30.82 -21.01
N ALA A 290 0.18 -31.19 -21.21
CA ALA A 290 -0.35 -32.55 -20.99
C ALA A 290 -1.39 -32.74 -22.10
N GLY A 291 -1.10 -33.40 -23.21
CA GLY A 291 -0.75 -34.82 -23.26
C GLY A 291 -1.79 -35.42 -24.21
N ARG A 292 -1.30 -36.11 -25.23
CA ARG A 292 -2.10 -36.89 -26.19
C ARG A 292 -3.04 -37.88 -25.52
#